data_AF-A0A959LUU6-F1
#
_entry.id   AF-A0A959LUU6-F1
#
_cell.length_a   1.000
_cell.length_b   1.000
_cell.length_c   1.000
_cell.angle_alpha   90.00
_cell.angle_beta   90.00
_cell.angle_gamma   90.00
#
_symmetry.space_group_name_H-M   'P 1'
#
loop_
_entity.id
_entity.type
_entity.pdbx_description
1 polymer ?
#
loop_
_entity_poly.entity_id
_entity_poly.type
_entity_poly.pdbx_seq_one_letter_code
_entity_poly.pdbx_strand_id
1 'polypeptide(L)'
;AVIKFMNVIEAEISGLEFDITYKNQENLTLKSSLTYLNPRNIIENKDLKYRSNYLWYSSINYRLLPFEVQLDYRFKSKYNEIDIRLGNTIKDHDLVIDAHILDVSFSLYSEIFESKTKFTLNIKNALNYYYLEMVGNMAPIRFFNFQIESEL
;
A
#
# COMPACT_ATOMS: atom_id res chain seq x y z
N ALA A 1 1.53 -4.20 37.30
CA ALA A 1 0.64 -3.06 36.94
C ALA A 1 -0.70 -3.62 36.48
N VAL A 2 -1.82 -3.04 36.90
CA VAL A 2 -3.15 -3.48 36.43
C VAL A 2 -3.42 -2.84 35.08
N ILE A 3 -3.60 -3.65 34.03
CA ILE A 3 -4.01 -3.18 32.71
C ILE A 3 -5.49 -2.79 32.80
N LYS A 4 -5.81 -1.54 32.48
CA LYS A 4 -7.19 -1.06 32.38
C LYS A 4 -7.48 -0.68 30.94
N PHE A 5 -8.50 -1.29 30.35
CA PHE A 5 -9.02 -0.86 29.07
C PHE A 5 -9.80 0.43 29.26
N MET A 6 -9.43 1.47 28.53
CA MET A 6 -10.22 2.70 28.46
C MET A 6 -10.90 2.73 27.10
N ASN A 7 -12.22 2.85 27.10
CA ASN A 7 -12.97 2.93 25.86
C ASN A 7 -12.82 4.31 25.23
N VAL A 8 -12.70 4.34 23.90
CA VAL A 8 -13.01 5.55 23.14
C VAL A 8 -14.52 5.70 23.20
N ILE A 9 -14.98 6.76 23.85
CA ILE A 9 -16.41 6.94 24.15
C ILE A 9 -17.17 7.38 22.88
N GLU A 10 -16.53 8.20 22.04
CA GLU A 10 -17.15 8.72 20.83
C GLU A 10 -16.10 9.00 19.74
N ALA A 11 -16.30 8.39 18.57
CA ALA A 11 -15.43 8.54 17.41
C ALA A 11 -16.26 8.70 16.14
N GLU A 12 -15.84 9.61 15.28
CA GLU A 12 -16.41 9.83 13.95
C GLU A 12 -15.34 9.55 12.91
N ILE A 13 -15.69 8.81 11.87
CA ILE A 13 -14.82 8.61 10.71
C ILE A 13 -15.62 9.07 9.49
N SER A 14 -15.28 10.25 9.01
CA SER A 14 -15.76 10.80 7.74
C SER A 14 -14.66 10.76 6.70
N GLY A 15 -15.01 10.77 5.42
CA GLY A 15 -14.03 10.65 4.35
C GLY A 15 -14.62 10.82 2.96
N LEU A 16 -13.74 10.88 1.97
CA LEU A 16 -14.08 10.91 0.55
C LEU A 16 -13.22 9.89 -0.17
N GLU A 17 -13.83 9.16 -1.09
CA GLU A 17 -13.16 8.20 -1.95
C GLU A 17 -13.42 8.58 -3.39
N PHE A 18 -12.36 8.56 -4.19
CA PHE A 18 -12.42 8.88 -5.60
C PHE A 18 -11.67 7.82 -6.40
N ASP A 19 -12.43 7.11 -7.24
CA ASP A 19 -11.93 6.00 -8.04
C ASP A 19 -12.08 6.31 -9.53
N ILE A 20 -10.97 6.21 -10.26
CA ILE A 20 -10.92 6.24 -11.71
C ILE A 20 -10.43 4.89 -12.19
N THR A 21 -11.16 4.31 -13.14
CA THR A 21 -10.66 3.22 -13.97
C THR A 21 -10.80 3.61 -15.43
N TYR A 22 -9.69 3.58 -16.15
CA TYR A 22 -9.65 3.74 -17.60
C TYR A 22 -9.11 2.45 -18.21
N LYS A 23 -9.77 2.00 -19.28
CA LYS A 23 -9.33 0.86 -20.09
C LYS A 23 -9.41 1.26 -21.55
N ASN A 24 -8.31 1.13 -22.26
CA ASN A 24 -8.33 1.16 -23.72
C ASN A 24 -8.72 -0.22 -24.27
N GLN A 25 -9.20 -0.28 -25.51
CA GLN A 25 -9.62 -1.49 -26.20
C GLN A 25 -8.46 -2.47 -26.45
N GLU A 26 -7.23 -1.96 -26.55
CA GLU A 26 -6.09 -2.77 -27.00
C GLU A 26 -5.29 -3.37 -25.84
N ASN A 27 -4.69 -2.53 -25.00
CA ASN A 27 -3.55 -2.98 -24.18
C ASN A 27 -3.34 -2.22 -22.86
N LEU A 28 -4.00 -1.08 -22.63
CA LEU A 28 -3.74 -0.23 -21.49
C LEU A 28 -4.90 -0.24 -20.48
N THR A 29 -4.58 -0.53 -19.22
CA THR A 29 -5.48 -0.33 -18.08
C THR A 29 -4.81 0.63 -17.09
N LEU A 30 -5.52 1.68 -16.72
CA LEU A 30 -5.14 2.61 -15.67
C LEU A 30 -6.19 2.55 -14.56
N LYS A 31 -5.73 2.44 -13.32
CA LYS A 31 -6.58 2.55 -12.13
C LYS A 31 -5.97 3.57 -11.19
N SER A 32 -6.79 4.41 -10.58
CA SER A 32 -6.35 5.33 -9.54
C SER A 32 -7.45 5.48 -8.51
N SER A 33 -7.11 5.31 -7.24
CA SER A 33 -8.03 5.41 -6.10
C SER A 33 -7.40 6.32 -5.07
N LEU A 34 -8.05 7.44 -4.76
CA LEU A 34 -7.63 8.39 -3.75
C LEU A 34 -8.67 8.40 -2.63
N THR A 35 -8.22 8.12 -1.41
CA THR A 35 -9.03 8.14 -0.21
C THR A 35 -8.53 9.22 0.73
N TYR A 36 -9.42 10.13 1.10
CA TYR A 36 -9.24 11.04 2.22
C TYR A 36 -10.06 10.57 3.41
N LEU A 37 -9.44 10.51 4.58
CA LEU A 37 -10.06 10.17 5.85
C LEU A 37 -9.85 11.31 6.85
N ASN A 38 -10.93 11.65 7.55
CA ASN A 38 -10.96 12.52 8.72
C ASN A 38 -11.42 11.70 9.94
N PRO A 39 -10.56 10.82 10.48
CA PRO A 39 -10.91 9.97 11.62
C PRO A 39 -10.70 10.76 12.91
N ARG A 40 -11.76 11.18 13.60
CA ARG A 40 -11.67 12.00 14.82
C ARG A 40 -12.21 11.31 16.06
N ASN A 41 -11.52 11.52 17.17
CA ASN A 41 -12.09 11.39 18.51
C ASN A 41 -12.85 12.68 18.81
N ILE A 42 -14.17 12.60 18.97
CA ILE A 42 -15.05 13.78 19.11
C ILE A 42 -14.78 14.53 20.42
N ILE A 43 -14.46 13.80 21.49
CA ILE A 43 -14.25 14.37 22.82
C ILE A 43 -12.90 15.07 22.91
N GLU A 44 -11.85 14.44 22.36
CA GLU A 44 -10.50 14.99 22.41
C GLU A 44 -10.22 15.99 21.27
N ASN A 45 -11.10 16.04 20.26
CA ASN A 45 -10.94 16.78 19.01
C ASN A 45 -9.57 16.55 18.36
N LYS A 46 -9.15 15.28 18.33
CA LYS A 46 -7.89 14.81 17.75
C LYS A 46 -8.13 13.70 16.76
N ASP A 47 -7.18 13.51 15.85
CA ASP A 47 -7.21 12.38 14.94
C ASP A 47 -7.11 11.05 15.72
N LEU A 48 -7.79 10.01 15.23
CA LEU A 48 -7.64 8.67 15.79
C LEU A 48 -6.22 8.17 15.55
N LYS A 49 -5.62 7.61 16.60
CA LYS A 49 -4.25 7.09 16.57
C LYS A 49 -4.04 6.07 15.45
N TYR A 50 -2.85 6.10 14.83
CA TYR A 50 -2.40 5.14 13.82
C TYR A 50 -3.26 5.08 12.54
N ARG A 51 -3.92 6.20 12.19
CA ARG A 51 -4.69 6.33 10.95
C ARG A 51 -4.03 7.36 10.04
N SER A 52 -3.88 7.00 8.76
CA SER A 52 -3.42 7.92 7.72
C SER A 52 -4.63 8.64 7.13
N ASN A 53 -4.51 9.95 6.93
CA ASN A 53 -5.57 10.76 6.35
C ASN A 53 -5.63 10.65 4.83
N TYR A 54 -4.52 10.34 4.17
CA TYR A 54 -4.48 10.20 2.72
C TYR A 54 -3.91 8.85 2.32
N LEU A 55 -4.65 8.16 1.45
CA LEU A 55 -4.22 6.93 0.80
C LEU A 55 -4.42 7.10 -0.70
N TRP A 56 -3.38 6.85 -1.49
CA TRP A 56 -3.49 6.87 -2.94
C TRP A 56 -2.91 5.61 -3.53
N TYR A 57 -3.72 4.90 -4.30
CA TYR A 57 -3.34 3.73 -5.07
C TYR A 57 -3.43 4.08 -6.54
N SER A 58 -2.36 3.82 -7.30
CA SER A 58 -2.38 3.95 -8.75
C SER A 58 -1.78 2.71 -9.38
N SER A 59 -2.41 2.20 -10.43
CA SER A 59 -1.97 1.01 -11.15
C SER A 59 -2.00 1.28 -12.64
N ILE A 60 -0.90 0.99 -13.31
CA ILE A 60 -0.76 1.03 -14.76
C ILE A 60 -0.43 -0.38 -15.19
N ASN A 61 -1.26 -0.95 -16.06
CA ASN A 61 -1.00 -2.23 -16.71
C ASN A 61 -1.00 -2.01 -18.22
N TYR A 62 0.07 -2.41 -18.88
CA TYR A 62 0.24 -2.31 -20.31
C TYR A 62 0.66 -3.66 -20.89
N ARG A 63 -0.15 -4.21 -21.80
CA ARG A 63 0.05 -5.52 -22.43
C ARG A 63 0.36 -5.37 -23.92
N LEU A 64 1.62 -5.52 -24.29
CA LEU A 64 2.05 -5.61 -25.68
C LEU A 64 2.60 -7.00 -25.93
N LEU A 65 1.75 -7.92 -26.38
CA LEU A 65 2.12 -9.33 -26.55
C LEU A 65 3.44 -9.48 -27.33
N PRO A 66 4.35 -10.36 -26.86
CA PRO A 66 4.19 -11.33 -25.77
C PRO A 66 4.46 -10.77 -24.36
N PHE A 67 4.59 -9.46 -24.19
CA PHE A 67 4.98 -8.83 -22.94
C PHE A 67 3.81 -8.16 -22.21
N GLU A 68 3.91 -8.11 -20.89
CA GLU A 68 3.04 -7.29 -20.05
C GLU A 68 3.85 -6.64 -18.94
N VAL A 69 3.61 -5.36 -18.71
CA VAL A 69 4.22 -4.58 -17.63
C VAL A 69 3.12 -4.04 -16.75
N GLN A 70 3.30 -4.19 -15.44
CA GLN A 70 2.45 -3.58 -14.44
C GLN A 70 3.29 -2.75 -13.46
N LEU A 71 2.82 -1.54 -13.18
CA LEU A 71 3.36 -0.64 -12.18
C LEU A 71 2.25 -0.35 -11.17
N ASP A 72 2.45 -0.72 -9.91
CA ASP A 72 1.52 -0.42 -8.83
C ASP A 72 2.19 0.53 -7.84
N TYR A 73 1.67 1.75 -7.76
CA TYR A 73 2.11 2.76 -6.82
C TYR A 73 1.14 2.89 -5.66
N ARG A 74 1.69 3.02 -4.45
CA ARG A 74 0.95 3.27 -3.22
C ARG A 74 1.60 4.40 -2.45
N PHE A 75 0.82 5.42 -2.18
CA PHE A 75 1.14 6.47 -1.22
C PHE A 75 0.27 6.33 0.02
N LYS A 76 0.89 6.51 1.19
CA LYS A 76 0.20 6.57 2.47
C LYS A 76 0.81 7.72 3.28
N SER A 77 -0.03 8.68 3.68
CA SER A 77 0.44 9.76 4.55
C SER A 77 0.87 9.22 5.91
N LYS A 78 1.77 9.92 6.57
CA LYS A 78 2.11 9.67 7.97
C LYS A 78 0.87 9.76 8.86
N TYR A 79 0.98 9.14 10.04
CA TYR A 79 -0.02 9.26 11.09
C TYR A 79 0.09 10.63 11.75
N ASN A 80 -1.05 11.27 11.98
CA ASN A 80 -1.09 12.53 12.71
C ASN A 80 -0.99 12.32 14.23
N GLU A 81 -1.51 11.20 14.73
CA GLU A 81 -1.56 10.89 16.15
C GLU A 81 -1.03 9.47 16.44
N ILE A 82 -0.24 9.36 17.50
CA ILE A 82 0.38 8.12 18.00
C ILE A 82 0.26 8.07 19.52
N ASP A 83 0.42 6.89 20.13
CA ASP A 83 0.40 6.79 21.58
C ASP A 83 1.74 7.21 22.20
N ILE A 84 1.75 8.36 22.86
CA ILE A 84 2.93 8.91 23.54
C ILE A 84 3.51 7.98 24.61
N ARG A 85 2.70 7.05 25.16
CA ARG A 85 3.17 6.07 26.15
C ARG A 85 4.20 5.10 25.55
N LEU A 86 4.21 4.93 24.22
CA LEU A 86 5.22 4.12 23.54
C LEU A 86 6.63 4.71 23.66
N GLY A 87 6.76 6.03 23.87
CA GLY A 87 8.07 6.68 24.07
C GLY A 87 8.85 6.17 25.28
N ASN A 88 8.20 5.50 26.23
CA ASN A 88 8.87 4.88 27.37
C ASN A 88 9.63 3.60 27.01
N THR A 89 9.31 2.97 25.88
CA THR A 89 9.86 1.67 25.48
C THR A 89 10.54 1.72 24.12
N ILE A 90 10.00 2.50 23.19
CA ILE A 90 10.46 2.58 21.81
C ILE A 90 11.14 3.94 21.64
N LYS A 91 12.46 3.91 21.42
CA LYS A 91 13.21 5.10 21.06
C LYS A 91 12.68 5.64 19.72
N ASP A 92 12.56 6.96 19.63
CA ASP A 92 12.12 7.67 18.43
C ASP A 92 10.72 7.23 17.94
N HIS A 93 9.81 6.90 18.89
CA HIS A 93 8.43 6.47 18.62
C HIS A 93 7.59 7.43 17.76
N ASP A 94 8.01 8.70 17.68
CA ASP A 94 7.40 9.80 16.97
C ASP A 94 7.97 10.04 15.56
N LEU A 95 9.00 9.28 15.16
CA LEU A 95 9.49 9.30 13.78
C LEU A 95 8.52 8.56 12.85
N VAL A 96 7.57 9.32 12.31
CA VAL A 96 6.62 8.84 11.30
C VAL A 96 6.79 9.65 10.02
N ILE A 97 6.97 8.94 8.91
CA ILE A 97 7.15 9.52 7.57
C ILE A 97 6.05 9.02 6.65
N ASP A 98 5.82 9.76 5.57
CA ASP A 98 4.96 9.29 4.49
C ASP A 98 5.60 8.04 3.83
N ALA A 99 4.78 7.15 3.29
CA ALA A 99 5.25 5.95 2.62
C ALA A 99 4.97 6.03 1.12
N HIS A 100 6.00 5.81 0.32
CA HIS A 100 5.95 5.75 -1.14
C HIS A 100 6.44 4.38 -1.60
N ILE A 101 5.52 3.53 -2.05
CA ILE A 101 5.83 2.17 -2.48
C ILE A 101 5.51 2.04 -3.96
N LEU A 102 6.46 1.52 -4.73
CA LEU A 102 6.27 1.14 -6.12
C LEU A 102 6.54 -0.36 -6.25
N ASP A 103 5.58 -1.12 -6.73
CA ASP A 103 5.76 -2.49 -7.18
C ASP A 103 5.81 -2.51 -8.70
N VAL A 104 6.69 -3.34 -9.24
CA VAL A 104 6.83 -3.55 -10.69
C VAL A 104 6.65 -5.03 -10.98
N SER A 105 5.85 -5.35 -12.00
CA SER A 105 5.72 -6.70 -12.53
C SER A 105 6.01 -6.70 -14.02
N PHE A 106 6.83 -7.65 -14.47
CA PHE A 106 7.11 -7.91 -15.88
C PHE A 106 6.71 -9.33 -16.19
N SER A 107 5.84 -9.53 -17.18
CA SER A 107 5.41 -10.85 -17.63
C SER A 107 5.79 -11.09 -19.09
N LEU A 108 6.18 -12.32 -19.39
CA LEU A 108 6.41 -12.84 -20.73
C LEU A 108 5.49 -14.05 -20.96
N TYR A 109 4.71 -13.98 -22.04
CA TYR A 109 3.85 -15.05 -22.52
C TYR A 109 4.56 -15.83 -23.63
N SER A 110 4.66 -17.15 -23.48
CA SER A 110 5.30 -18.04 -24.45
C SER A 110 4.51 -19.33 -24.58
N GLU A 111 4.67 -20.01 -25.71
CA GLU A 111 4.21 -21.40 -25.87
C GLU A 111 5.41 -22.33 -25.74
N ILE A 112 5.33 -23.30 -24.83
CA ILE A 112 6.39 -24.29 -24.55
C ILE A 112 5.73 -25.67 -24.47
N PHE A 113 6.19 -26.62 -25.28
CA PHE A 113 5.63 -27.99 -25.35
C PHE A 113 4.09 -28.01 -25.47
N GLU A 114 3.54 -27.19 -26.38
CA GLU A 114 2.08 -27.03 -26.60
C GLU A 114 1.30 -26.40 -25.42
N SER A 115 1.97 -26.06 -24.32
CA SER A 115 1.37 -25.36 -23.17
C SER A 115 1.58 -23.84 -23.26
N LYS A 116 0.58 -23.08 -22.80
CA LYS A 116 0.71 -21.61 -22.67
C LYS A 116 1.38 -21.31 -21.34
N THR A 117 2.61 -20.82 -21.39
CA THR A 117 3.43 -20.52 -20.23
C THR A 117 3.58 -19.01 -20.05
N LYS A 118 3.37 -18.54 -18.82
CA LYS A 118 3.62 -17.16 -18.39
C LYS A 118 4.76 -17.14 -17.38
N PHE A 119 5.82 -16.40 -17.71
CA PHE A 119 6.92 -16.09 -16.81
C PHE A 119 6.71 -14.70 -16.23
N THR A 120 6.75 -14.55 -14.90
CA THR A 120 6.52 -13.27 -14.25
C THR A 120 7.66 -12.95 -13.28
N LEU A 121 8.30 -11.79 -13.44
CA LEU A 121 9.21 -11.21 -12.46
C LEU A 121 8.51 -10.06 -11.74
N ASN A 122 8.34 -10.20 -10.43
CA ASN A 122 7.78 -9.17 -9.56
C ASN A 122 8.89 -8.56 -8.70
N ILE A 123 8.95 -7.24 -8.66
CA ILE A 123 9.82 -6.45 -7.80
C ILE A 123 8.92 -5.67 -6.86
N LYS A 124 8.78 -6.17 -5.63
CA LYS A 124 8.05 -5.50 -4.56
C LYS A 124 8.93 -4.43 -3.92
N ASN A 125 8.34 -3.26 -3.62
CA ASN A 125 9.08 -2.10 -3.12
C ASN A 125 10.33 -1.80 -3.97
N ALA A 126 10.14 -1.66 -5.29
CA ALA A 126 11.18 -1.45 -6.29
C ALA A 126 12.05 -0.21 -6.02
N LEU A 127 11.53 0.82 -5.34
CA LEU A 127 12.31 1.98 -4.90
C LEU A 127 13.18 1.70 -3.66
N ASN A 128 12.98 0.56 -3.00
CA ASN A 128 13.60 0.22 -1.71
C ASN A 128 13.35 1.31 -0.65
N TYR A 129 12.10 1.77 -0.58
CA TYR A 129 11.70 2.80 0.37
C TYR A 129 11.57 2.20 1.78
N TYR A 130 12.23 2.80 2.77
CA TYR A 130 12.15 2.38 4.16
C TYR A 130 11.03 3.17 4.84
N TYR A 131 10.03 2.46 5.36
CA TYR A 131 8.92 3.07 6.10
C TYR A 131 8.46 2.15 7.22
N LEU A 132 7.68 2.69 8.15
CA LEU A 132 7.09 1.93 9.24
C LEU A 132 5.68 1.48 8.87
N GLU A 133 5.39 0.20 9.10
CA GLU A 133 4.02 -0.29 9.02
C GLU A 133 3.26 0.06 10.30
N MET A 134 3.92 -0.12 11.44
CA MET A 134 3.50 0.29 12.77
C MET A 134 4.70 0.83 13.55
N VAL A 135 4.45 1.55 14.65
CA VAL A 135 5.53 2.06 15.51
C VAL A 135 6.43 0.91 15.97
N GLY A 136 7.73 1.04 15.71
CA GLY A 136 8.73 0.01 16.03
C GLY A 136 8.87 -1.13 15.01
N ASN A 137 8.01 -1.20 13.97
CA ASN A 137 8.04 -2.24 12.95
C ASN A 137 8.26 -1.65 11.55
N MET A 138 9.41 -1.94 10.96
CA MET A 138 9.68 -1.61 9.56
C MET A 138 8.87 -2.50 8.63
N ALA A 139 8.36 -1.89 7.57
CA ALA A 139 7.75 -2.61 6.47
C ALA A 139 8.82 -3.40 5.67
N PRO A 140 8.40 -4.41 4.87
CA PRO A 140 9.31 -5.16 4.04
C PRO A 140 10.16 -4.29 3.10
N ILE A 141 11.45 -4.59 3.03
CA ILE A 141 12.38 -4.02 2.05
C ILE A 141 12.13 -4.61 0.65
N ARG A 142 12.88 -4.13 -0.35
CA ARG A 142 12.75 -4.64 -1.72
C ARG A 142 12.82 -6.16 -1.77
N PHE A 143 11.87 -6.78 -2.47
CA PHE A 143 11.77 -8.22 -2.62
C PHE A 143 11.53 -8.60 -4.08
N PHE A 144 12.23 -9.63 -4.55
CA PHE A 144 12.12 -10.14 -5.91
C PHE A 144 11.43 -11.51 -5.87
N ASN A 145 10.36 -11.66 -6.65
CA ASN A 145 9.66 -12.92 -6.82
C ASN A 145 9.59 -13.29 -8.30
N PHE A 146 10.05 -14.49 -8.62
CA PHE A 146 9.93 -15.06 -9.96
C PHE A 146 8.91 -16.19 -9.95
N GLN A 147 7.99 -16.17 -10.91
CA GLN A 147 6.88 -17.11 -11.00
C GLN A 147 6.77 -17.64 -12.43
N ILE A 148 6.46 -18.93 -12.54
CA ILE A 148 6.14 -19.60 -13.80
C ILE A 148 4.74 -20.19 -13.63
N GLU A 149 3.83 -19.83 -14.52
CA GLU A 149 2.48 -20.38 -14.61
C GLU A 149 2.36 -21.08 -15.97
N SER A 150 1.79 -22.29 -16.02
CA SER A 150 1.61 -23.03 -17.26
C SER A 150 0.21 -23.62 -17.30
N GLU A 151 -0.53 -23.34 -18.36
CA GLU A 151 -1.83 -23.94 -18.64
C GLU A 151 -1.64 -25.01 -19.72
N LEU A 152 -2.05 -26.24 -19.40
CA LEU A 152 -2.10 -27.40 -20.32
C LEU A 152 -3.32 -27.31 -21.24
#